data_AF-A0A368T7E2-F1
#
_entry.id   AF-A0A368T7E2-F1
#
_cell.length_a   1.000
_cell.length_b   1.000
_cell.length_c   1.000
_cell.angle_alpha   90.00
_cell.angle_beta   90.00
_cell.angle_gamma   90.00
#
_symmetry.space_group_name_H-M   'P 1'
#
loop_
_entity.id
_entity.type
_entity.pdbx_description
1 polymer ?
#
loop_
_entity_poly.entity_id
_entity_poly.type
_entity_poly.pdbx_seq_one_letter_code
_entity_poly.pdbx_strand_id
1 'polypeptide(L)'
;MRAVLGAFAAELRDRQLPLDAVVAGPLARELAGTVAAAATASRRVQDRFVAAEPDRRVETACRRLWNSAAIDVADVAADIGLSARQLRRLLHADVGVGPKTFQRVGRLHRFLTIAERRGAPWPLAESALAAGYSDQAHLGRDVRELAGTTPLHLLREREVGWRTATEVVADSAMPPPPAE
;
A
#
# COMPACT_ATOMS: atom_id res chain seq x y z
N MET A 1 -8.90 -7.17 0.05
CA MET A 1 -8.70 -8.09 1.20
C MET A 1 -9.67 -9.25 1.20
N ARG A 2 -10.99 -9.02 1.08
CA ARG A 2 -12.00 -10.10 1.13
C ARG A 2 -11.75 -11.25 0.16
N ALA A 3 -11.47 -10.94 -1.10
CA ALA A 3 -11.24 -11.96 -2.13
C ALA A 3 -9.96 -12.78 -1.92
N VAL A 4 -9.04 -12.31 -1.07
CA VAL A 4 -7.71 -12.91 -0.90
C VAL A 4 -7.57 -13.60 0.44
N LEU A 5 -7.97 -12.91 1.51
CA LEU A 5 -7.87 -13.33 2.91
C LEU A 5 -9.17 -13.97 3.41
N GLY A 6 -10.27 -13.92 2.65
CA GLY A 6 -11.58 -14.43 3.08
C GLY A 6 -12.26 -13.61 4.19
N ALA A 7 -11.58 -12.59 4.73
CA ALA A 7 -12.07 -11.72 5.79
C ALA A 7 -12.25 -10.28 5.29
N PHE A 8 -13.16 -9.53 5.93
CA PHE A 8 -13.27 -8.11 5.65
C PHE A 8 -12.06 -7.37 6.21
N ALA A 9 -11.52 -6.43 5.45
CA ALA A 9 -10.38 -5.64 5.93
C ALA A 9 -10.71 -4.85 7.21
N ALA A 10 -11.99 -4.50 7.40
CA ALA A 10 -12.46 -3.86 8.62
C ALA A 10 -12.31 -4.73 9.88
N GLU A 11 -12.33 -6.06 9.75
CA GLU A 11 -12.19 -7.01 10.86
C GLU A 11 -10.72 -7.21 11.28
N LEU A 12 -9.80 -6.84 10.38
CA LEU A 12 -8.35 -6.98 10.52
C LEU A 12 -7.64 -5.67 10.91
N ARG A 13 -8.30 -4.53 10.74
CA ARG A 13 -7.72 -3.21 10.99
C ARG A 13 -7.33 -3.05 12.47
N ASP A 14 -6.16 -2.48 12.71
CA ASP A 14 -5.62 -2.13 14.05
C ASP A 14 -5.49 -3.32 15.01
N ARG A 15 -5.35 -4.54 14.46
CA ARG A 15 -5.17 -5.77 15.23
C ARG A 15 -3.86 -6.45 14.85
N GLN A 16 -3.10 -6.86 15.86
CA GLN A 16 -2.06 -7.86 15.68
C GLN A 16 -2.71 -9.23 15.79
N LEU A 17 -2.86 -9.92 14.66
CA LEU A 17 -3.39 -11.26 14.60
C LEU A 17 -2.26 -12.23 14.24
N PRO A 18 -2.22 -13.42 14.87
CA PRO A 18 -1.34 -14.47 14.39
C PRO A 18 -1.77 -14.82 12.96
N LEU A 19 -0.79 -15.10 12.11
CA LEU A 19 -0.99 -15.19 10.67
C LEU A 19 -1.97 -16.30 10.26
N ASP A 20 -2.03 -17.38 11.04
CA ASP A 20 -2.97 -18.49 10.90
C ASP A 20 -4.42 -18.12 11.20
N ALA A 21 -4.67 -17.02 11.92
CA ALA A 21 -6.00 -16.47 12.14
C ALA A 21 -6.52 -15.64 10.93
N VAL A 22 -5.63 -15.26 10.01
CA VAL A 22 -5.96 -14.44 8.83
C VAL A 22 -5.82 -15.25 7.54
N VAL A 23 -4.91 -16.22 7.53
CA VAL A 23 -4.62 -17.10 6.40
C VAL A 23 -4.74 -18.54 6.88
N ALA A 24 -5.88 -19.17 6.64
CA ALA A 24 -6.07 -20.56 7.07
C ALA A 24 -5.13 -21.51 6.29
N GLY A 25 -4.55 -22.49 6.99
CA GLY A 25 -3.99 -23.70 6.39
C GLY A 25 -2.46 -23.70 6.16
N PRO A 26 -1.97 -24.40 5.12
CA PRO A 26 -0.53 -24.61 4.87
C PRO A 26 0.27 -23.31 4.70
N LEU A 27 -0.35 -22.26 4.17
CA LEU A 27 0.32 -20.99 3.84
C LEU A 27 0.77 -20.21 5.09
N ALA A 28 0.00 -20.24 6.18
CA ALA A 28 0.42 -19.62 7.43
C ALA A 28 1.61 -20.35 8.08
N ARG A 29 1.64 -21.68 8.01
CA ARG A 29 2.78 -22.49 8.50
C ARG A 29 4.04 -22.27 7.66
N GLU A 30 3.88 -22.05 6.37
CA GLU A 30 4.99 -21.80 5.44
C GLU A 30 5.56 -20.38 5.61
N LEU A 31 4.71 -19.37 5.81
CA LEU A 31 5.13 -18.00 6.13
C LEU A 31 5.76 -17.87 7.52
N ALA A 32 5.36 -18.71 8.48
CA ALA A 32 5.99 -18.81 9.80
C ALA A 32 7.32 -19.61 9.79
N GLY A 33 7.71 -20.15 8.63
CA GLY A 33 8.93 -20.93 8.45
C GLY A 33 10.19 -20.08 8.25
N THR A 34 11.25 -20.69 7.68
CA THR A 34 12.53 -20.02 7.39
C THR A 34 12.40 -18.95 6.29
N VAL A 35 13.40 -18.10 6.10
CA VAL A 35 13.41 -17.04 5.05
C VAL A 35 13.14 -17.60 3.65
N ALA A 36 13.65 -18.80 3.31
CA ALA A 36 13.35 -19.47 2.04
C ALA A 36 11.89 -19.95 1.92
N ALA A 37 11.30 -20.40 3.04
CA ALA A 37 9.88 -20.71 3.11
C ALA A 37 9.02 -19.44 3.00
N ALA A 38 9.47 -18.32 3.59
CA ALA A 38 8.83 -17.03 3.48
C ALA A 38 8.83 -16.47 2.05
N ALA A 39 9.90 -16.68 1.27
CA ALA A 39 9.95 -16.29 -0.14
C ALA A 39 8.97 -17.11 -1.03
N THR A 40 8.93 -18.43 -0.83
CA THR A 40 7.99 -19.32 -1.54
C THR A 40 6.54 -19.01 -1.17
N ALA A 41 6.29 -18.77 0.11
CA ALA A 41 4.96 -18.42 0.58
C ALA A 41 4.53 -17.01 0.17
N SER A 42 5.47 -16.05 0.05
CA SER A 42 5.19 -14.73 -0.54
C SER A 42 4.71 -14.85 -1.98
N ARG A 43 5.35 -15.71 -2.79
CA ARG A 43 4.92 -15.98 -4.17
C ARG A 43 3.49 -16.56 -4.22
N ARG A 44 3.17 -17.51 -3.35
CA ARG A 44 1.82 -18.10 -3.26
C ARG A 44 0.75 -17.12 -2.76
N VAL A 45 1.10 -16.26 -1.79
CA VAL A 45 0.23 -15.15 -1.37
C VAL A 45 -0.04 -14.25 -2.58
N GLN A 46 1.01 -13.88 -3.32
CA GLN A 46 0.90 -13.07 -4.52
C GLN A 46 0.05 -13.74 -5.60
N ASP A 47 0.23 -15.04 -5.85
CA ASP A 47 -0.59 -15.82 -6.78
C ASP A 47 -2.06 -15.83 -6.36
N ARG A 48 -2.36 -15.90 -5.05
CA ARG A 48 -3.72 -15.83 -4.52
C ARG A 48 -4.31 -14.41 -4.62
N PHE A 49 -3.48 -13.38 -4.48
CA PHE A 49 -3.86 -11.98 -4.77
C PHE A 49 -4.19 -11.78 -6.25
N VAL A 50 -3.41 -12.41 -7.15
CA VAL A 50 -3.59 -12.33 -8.60
C VAL A 50 -4.80 -13.14 -9.08
N ALA A 51 -5.03 -14.31 -8.50
CA ALA A 51 -6.17 -15.18 -8.83
C ALA A 51 -7.49 -14.71 -8.22
N ALA A 52 -7.45 -13.79 -7.26
CA ALA A 52 -8.65 -13.18 -6.71
C ALA A 52 -9.27 -12.24 -7.76
N GLU A 53 -10.55 -12.40 -8.04
CA GLU A 53 -11.32 -11.47 -8.87
C GLU A 53 -12.01 -10.42 -7.97
N PRO A 54 -11.42 -9.24 -7.74
CA PRO A 54 -12.09 -8.18 -6.98
C PRO A 54 -13.31 -7.64 -7.75
N ASP A 55 -14.29 -7.11 -7.02
CA ASP A 55 -15.38 -6.34 -7.63
C ASP A 55 -14.77 -5.21 -8.48
N ARG A 56 -15.12 -5.18 -9.78
CA ARG A 56 -14.60 -4.20 -10.74
C ARG A 56 -14.80 -2.76 -10.29
N ARG A 57 -15.83 -2.48 -9.49
CA ARG A 57 -16.08 -1.16 -8.90
C ARG A 57 -15.03 -0.80 -7.86
N VAL A 58 -14.63 -1.75 -7.02
CA VAL A 58 -13.54 -1.58 -6.05
C VAL A 58 -12.23 -1.33 -6.78
N GLU A 59 -11.92 -2.15 -7.78
CA GLU A 59 -10.70 -2.01 -8.58
C GLU A 59 -10.62 -0.64 -9.25
N THR A 60 -11.71 -0.23 -9.93
CA THR A 60 -11.78 1.07 -10.61
C THR A 60 -11.66 2.24 -9.64
N ALA A 61 -12.40 2.19 -8.52
CA ALA A 61 -12.30 3.22 -7.48
C ALA A 61 -10.88 3.32 -6.93
N CYS A 62 -10.26 2.19 -6.56
CA CYS A 62 -8.90 2.17 -6.04
C CYS A 62 -7.91 2.76 -7.05
N ARG A 63 -7.96 2.32 -8.31
CA ARG A 63 -7.07 2.83 -9.36
C ARG A 63 -7.13 4.35 -9.49
N ARG A 64 -8.34 4.93 -9.51
CA ARG A 64 -8.53 6.38 -9.68
C ARG A 64 -8.13 7.17 -8.45
N LEU A 65 -8.53 6.71 -7.26
CA LEU A 65 -8.17 7.35 -5.99
C LEU A 65 -6.66 7.25 -5.71
N TRP A 66 -6.03 6.15 -6.11
CA TRP A 66 -4.58 5.97 -5.96
C TRP A 66 -3.83 6.94 -6.87
N ASN A 67 -4.25 7.07 -8.14
CA ASN A 67 -3.53 7.83 -9.15
C ASN A 67 -3.81 9.34 -9.15
N SER A 68 -4.85 9.80 -8.46
CA SER A 68 -5.17 11.23 -8.38
C SER A 68 -5.28 11.72 -6.94
N ALA A 69 -4.40 12.65 -6.59
CA ALA A 69 -4.42 13.33 -5.30
C ALA A 69 -5.59 14.31 -5.15
N ALA A 70 -6.12 14.83 -6.27
CA ALA A 70 -7.07 15.95 -6.28
C ALA A 70 -8.50 15.57 -6.72
N ILE A 71 -8.73 14.34 -7.22
CA ILE A 71 -10.06 13.93 -7.68
C ILE A 71 -11.07 13.92 -6.53
N ASP A 72 -12.29 14.40 -6.79
CA ASP A 72 -13.37 14.29 -5.81
C ASP A 72 -13.81 12.83 -5.68
N VAL A 73 -14.05 12.42 -4.44
CA VAL A 73 -14.61 11.12 -4.11
C VAL A 73 -16.04 11.00 -4.65
N ALA A 74 -16.79 12.11 -4.72
CA ALA A 74 -18.12 12.14 -5.30
C ALA A 74 -18.11 11.81 -6.80
N ASP A 75 -17.16 12.37 -7.55
CA ASP A 75 -16.99 12.11 -8.98
C ASP A 75 -16.60 10.64 -9.22
N VAL A 76 -15.64 10.12 -8.45
CA VAL A 76 -15.28 8.69 -8.54
C VAL A 76 -16.46 7.79 -8.24
N ALA A 77 -17.31 8.16 -7.27
CA ALA A 77 -18.50 7.39 -6.93
C ALA A 77 -19.53 7.43 -8.06
N ALA A 78 -19.82 8.61 -8.59
CA ALA A 78 -20.78 8.81 -9.67
C ALA A 78 -20.39 8.01 -10.92
N ASP A 79 -19.12 8.03 -11.29
CA ASP A 79 -18.59 7.34 -12.47
C ASP A 79 -18.69 5.81 -12.39
N ILE A 80 -18.85 5.24 -11.19
CA ILE A 80 -19.08 3.80 -10.98
C ILE A 80 -20.50 3.48 -10.52
N GLY A 81 -21.44 4.44 -10.67
CA GLY A 81 -22.85 4.27 -10.36
C GLY A 81 -23.19 4.20 -8.87
N LEU A 82 -22.39 4.82 -8.01
CA LEU A 82 -22.56 4.84 -6.56
C LEU A 82 -22.69 6.26 -6.01
N SER A 83 -23.38 6.40 -4.88
CA SER A 83 -23.23 7.58 -4.02
C SER A 83 -21.91 7.54 -3.25
N ALA A 84 -21.42 8.71 -2.82
CA ALA A 84 -20.22 8.81 -1.98
C ALA A 84 -20.32 7.97 -0.69
N ARG A 85 -21.52 7.83 -0.10
CA ARG A 85 -21.77 6.98 1.07
C ARG A 85 -21.62 5.49 0.73
N GLN A 86 -22.14 5.05 -0.42
CA GLN A 86 -21.98 3.66 -0.87
C GLN A 86 -20.52 3.35 -1.19
N LEU A 87 -19.81 4.24 -1.88
CA LEU A 87 -18.38 4.09 -2.16
C LEU A 87 -17.57 3.96 -0.86
N ARG A 88 -17.85 4.82 0.14
CA ARG A 88 -17.19 4.74 1.45
C ARG A 88 -17.39 3.38 2.10
N ARG A 89 -18.63 2.89 2.13
CA ARG A 89 -18.94 1.57 2.71
C ARG A 89 -18.24 0.42 1.96
N LEU A 90 -18.25 0.49 0.62
CA LEU A 90 -17.61 -0.50 -0.24
C LEU A 90 -16.11 -0.59 0.03
N LEU A 91 -15.39 0.55 0.04
CA LEU A 91 -13.96 0.56 0.32
C LEU A 91 -13.64 0.14 1.76
N HIS A 92 -14.43 0.55 2.75
CA HIS A 92 -14.22 0.09 4.13
C HIS A 92 -14.33 -1.43 4.27
N ALA A 93 -15.28 -2.06 3.56
CA ALA A 93 -15.47 -3.51 3.60
C ALA A 93 -14.31 -4.23 2.89
N ASP A 94 -14.02 -3.85 1.65
CA ASP A 94 -13.13 -4.65 0.78
C ASP A 94 -11.65 -4.26 0.88
N VAL A 95 -11.35 -3.00 1.19
CA VAL A 95 -9.99 -2.43 1.30
C VAL A 95 -9.61 -2.13 2.74
N GLY A 96 -10.59 -1.75 3.57
CA GLY A 96 -10.37 -1.52 5.00
C GLY A 96 -10.21 -0.06 5.37
N VAL A 97 -10.16 0.86 4.42
CA VAL A 97 -10.05 2.29 4.70
C VAL A 97 -11.04 3.07 3.85
N GLY A 98 -11.41 4.27 4.28
CA GLY A 98 -12.27 5.14 3.51
C GLY A 98 -11.56 5.74 2.28
N PRO A 99 -12.31 6.27 1.30
CA PRO A 99 -11.76 6.82 0.06
C PRO A 99 -10.70 7.92 0.28
N LYS A 100 -10.93 8.83 1.23
CA LYS A 100 -10.00 9.92 1.55
C LYS A 100 -8.69 9.40 2.15
N THR A 101 -8.76 8.47 3.10
CA THR A 101 -7.57 7.81 3.64
C THR A 101 -6.80 7.08 2.54
N PHE A 102 -7.51 6.38 1.65
CA PHE A 102 -6.88 5.70 0.52
C PHE A 102 -6.15 6.67 -0.43
N GLN A 103 -6.74 7.82 -0.74
CA GLN A 103 -6.06 8.89 -1.50
C GLN A 103 -4.82 9.42 -0.80
N ARG A 104 -4.88 9.63 0.52
CA ARG A 104 -3.72 10.09 1.33
C ARG A 104 -2.59 9.07 1.30
N VAL A 105 -2.91 7.77 1.41
CA VAL A 105 -1.91 6.69 1.29
C VAL A 105 -1.29 6.67 -0.11
N GLY A 106 -2.08 6.75 -1.18
CA GLY A 106 -1.54 6.80 -2.55
C GLY A 106 -0.68 8.04 -2.81
N ARG A 107 -1.03 9.19 -2.20
CA ARG A 107 -0.24 10.42 -2.23
C ARG A 107 1.08 10.29 -1.49
N LEU A 108 1.06 9.71 -0.29
CA LEU A 108 2.28 9.41 0.48
C LEU A 108 3.18 8.44 -0.28
N HIS A 109 2.62 7.38 -0.87
CA HIS A 109 3.37 6.44 -1.71
C HIS A 109 4.07 7.17 -2.87
N ARG A 110 3.36 8.05 -3.59
CA ARG A 110 3.96 8.89 -4.64
C ARG A 110 5.13 9.73 -4.10
N PHE A 111 4.93 10.40 -2.96
CA PHE A 111 5.99 11.18 -2.33
C PHE A 111 7.23 10.33 -2.06
N LEU A 112 7.06 9.14 -1.47
CA LEU A 112 8.16 8.23 -1.17
C LEU A 112 8.89 7.81 -2.46
N THR A 113 8.16 7.39 -3.50
CA THR A 113 8.76 7.03 -4.80
C THR A 113 9.53 8.18 -5.44
N ILE A 114 9.00 9.41 -5.38
CA ILE A 114 9.67 10.59 -5.94
C ILE A 114 10.94 10.91 -5.14
N ALA A 115 10.85 10.92 -3.81
CA ALA A 115 11.97 11.22 -2.95
C ALA A 115 13.09 10.16 -3.07
N GLU A 116 12.74 8.87 -3.09
CA GLU A 116 13.69 7.77 -3.31
C GLU A 116 14.47 7.95 -4.63
N ARG A 117 13.77 8.26 -5.73
CA ARG A 117 14.41 8.51 -7.04
C ARG A 117 15.33 9.72 -7.05
N ARG A 118 15.05 10.74 -6.23
CA ARG A 118 15.87 11.96 -6.14
C ARG A 118 17.09 11.79 -5.23
N GLY A 119 17.06 10.83 -4.31
CA GLY A 119 18.16 10.52 -3.41
C GLY A 119 18.41 11.60 -2.35
N ALA A 120 19.38 11.34 -1.48
CA ALA A 120 19.80 12.27 -0.44
C ALA A 120 20.66 13.42 -1.01
N PRO A 121 20.58 14.65 -0.45
CA PRO A 121 19.74 15.08 0.68
C PRO A 121 18.31 15.40 0.19
N TRP A 122 17.34 14.53 0.51
CA TRP A 122 16.01 14.51 -0.10
C TRP A 122 15.34 15.89 -0.19
N PRO A 123 14.96 16.36 -1.39
CA PRO A 123 14.28 17.64 -1.57
C PRO A 123 12.80 17.50 -1.15
N LEU A 124 12.53 17.65 0.15
CA LEU A 124 11.23 17.32 0.74
C LEU A 124 10.11 18.21 0.21
N ALA A 125 10.35 19.52 0.05
CA ALA A 125 9.33 20.47 -0.41
C ALA A 125 8.95 20.21 -1.87
N GLU A 126 9.93 20.06 -2.74
CA GLU A 126 9.75 19.78 -4.17
C GLU A 126 9.12 18.41 -4.38
N SER A 127 9.44 17.43 -3.53
CA SER A 127 8.87 16.08 -3.61
C SER A 127 7.44 16.06 -3.08
N ALA A 128 7.13 16.86 -2.06
CA ALA A 128 5.77 17.06 -1.56
C ALA A 128 4.88 17.66 -2.65
N LEU A 129 5.32 18.75 -3.28
CA LEU A 129 4.59 19.41 -4.37
C LEU A 129 4.35 18.46 -5.54
N ALA A 130 5.40 17.76 -5.99
CA ALA A 130 5.30 16.79 -7.09
C ALA A 130 4.36 15.61 -6.76
N ALA A 131 4.21 15.26 -5.48
CA ALA A 131 3.28 14.21 -5.03
C ALA A 131 1.83 14.70 -4.87
N GLY A 132 1.57 16.00 -4.95
CA GLY A 132 0.25 16.62 -4.81
C GLY A 132 -0.07 17.18 -3.42
N TYR A 133 0.95 17.40 -2.57
CA TYR A 133 0.80 18.21 -1.36
C TYR A 133 0.84 19.70 -1.68
N SER A 134 0.15 20.51 -0.88
CA SER A 134 0.20 21.98 -1.00
C SER A 134 1.54 22.56 -0.58
N ASP A 135 2.18 21.91 0.39
CA ASP A 135 3.41 22.36 1.03
C ASP A 135 4.00 21.20 1.88
N GLN A 136 5.20 21.41 2.41
CA GLN A 136 5.89 20.44 3.27
C GLN A 136 5.19 20.23 4.63
N ALA A 137 4.47 21.22 5.17
CA ALA A 137 3.78 21.09 6.46
C ALA A 137 2.55 20.17 6.34
N HIS A 138 1.83 20.24 5.22
CA HIS A 138 0.77 19.32 4.85
C HIS A 138 1.30 17.89 4.74
N LEU A 139 2.42 17.68 4.03
CA LEU A 139 3.11 16.38 4.02
C LEU A 139 3.44 15.92 5.45
N GLY A 140 3.99 16.79 6.28
CA GLY A 140 4.36 16.47 7.66
C GLY A 140 3.19 15.97 8.51
N ARG A 141 2.02 16.61 8.39
CA ARG A 141 0.78 16.16 9.05
C ARG A 141 0.34 14.79 8.56
N ASP A 142 0.32 14.59 7.25
CA ASP A 142 -0.07 13.30 6.64
C ASP A 142 0.86 12.16 7.06
N VAL A 143 2.18 12.36 7.02
CA VAL A 143 3.14 11.34 7.47
C VAL A 143 2.97 11.03 8.96
N ARG A 144 2.70 12.04 9.78
CA ARG A 144 2.50 11.82 11.22
C ARG A 144 1.23 11.01 11.48
N GLU A 145 0.13 11.31 10.81
CA GLU A 145 -1.12 10.59 10.98
C GLU A 145 -1.09 9.17 10.39
N LEU A 146 -0.39 8.97 9.26
CA LEU A 146 -0.37 7.67 8.57
C LEU A 146 0.74 6.74 9.02
N ALA A 147 1.90 7.27 9.41
CA ALA A 147 3.10 6.50 9.70
C ALA A 147 3.67 6.78 11.11
N GLY A 148 3.07 7.67 11.89
CA GLY A 148 3.50 7.95 13.27
C GLY A 148 4.85 8.67 13.38
N THR A 149 5.47 9.09 12.27
CA THR A 149 6.84 9.60 12.24
C THR A 149 6.96 10.91 11.44
N THR A 150 8.18 11.29 11.05
CA THR A 150 8.46 12.46 10.19
C THR A 150 8.87 12.03 8.79
N PRO A 151 8.67 12.87 7.74
CA PRO A 151 9.03 12.50 6.37
C PRO A 151 10.50 12.09 6.21
N LEU A 152 11.42 12.84 6.85
CA LEU A 152 12.84 12.55 6.79
C LEU A 152 13.21 11.24 7.48
N HIS A 153 12.61 10.96 8.63
CA HIS A 153 12.86 9.71 9.36
C HIS A 153 12.35 8.50 8.56
N LEU A 154 11.14 8.60 7.99
CA LEU A 154 10.56 7.56 7.16
C LEU A 154 11.43 7.24 5.92
N LEU A 155 11.99 8.25 5.26
CA LEU A 155 12.89 8.06 4.12
C LEU A 155 14.20 7.38 4.53
N ARG A 156 14.78 7.75 5.68
CA ARG A 156 15.98 7.10 6.23
C ARG A 156 15.73 5.63 6.56
N GLU A 157 14.61 5.31 7.22
CA GLU A 157 14.26 3.92 7.53
C GLU A 157 14.12 3.07 6.27
N ARG A 158 13.51 3.63 5.21
CA ARG A 158 13.36 2.93 3.93
C ARG A 158 14.68 2.76 3.18
N GLU A 159 15.58 3.74 3.23
CA GLU A 159 16.92 3.60 2.65
C GLU A 159 17.70 2.45 3.30
N VAL A 160 17.63 2.33 4.63
CA VAL A 160 18.28 1.22 5.36
C VAL A 160 17.59 -0.11 5.07
N GLY A 161 16.27 -0.17 5.17
CA GLY A 161 15.49 -1.39 4.96
C GLY A 161 15.61 -1.95 3.53
N TRP A 162 15.68 -1.08 2.51
CA TRP A 162 15.88 -1.51 1.12
C TRP A 162 17.31 -2.01 0.86
N ARG A 163 18.33 -1.42 1.50
CA ARG A 163 19.72 -1.89 1.37
C ARG A 163 19.90 -3.27 1.97
N THR A 164 19.36 -3.52 3.17
CA THR A 164 19.39 -4.84 3.79
C THR A 164 18.57 -5.87 3.00
N ALA A 165 17.40 -5.50 2.47
CA ALA A 165 16.61 -6.38 1.61
C ALA A 165 17.33 -6.70 0.29
N THR A 166 18.03 -5.74 -0.31
CA THR A 166 18.80 -5.95 -1.54
C THR A 166 20.02 -6.83 -1.30
N GLU A 167 20.70 -6.70 -0.16
CA GLU A 167 21.82 -7.58 0.24
C GLU A 167 21.36 -9.02 0.49
N VAL A 168 20.21 -9.21 1.13
CA VAL A 168 19.60 -10.54 1.35
C VAL A 168 19.10 -11.16 0.03
N VAL A 169 18.58 -10.35 -0.89
CA VAL A 169 18.11 -10.82 -2.22
C VAL A 169 19.29 -11.05 -3.19
N ALA A 170 20.38 -10.29 -3.08
CA ALA A 170 21.58 -10.50 -3.89
C ALA A 170 22.30 -11.82 -3.53
N ASP A 171 22.24 -12.24 -2.27
CA ASP A 171 22.73 -13.56 -1.82
C ASP A 171 21.79 -14.72 -2.23
N SER A 172 20.58 -14.40 -2.71
CA SER A 172 19.55 -15.34 -3.16
C SER A 172 19.06 -15.00 -4.58
N ALA A 173 19.97 -15.02 -5.55
CA ALA A 173 19.79 -14.69 -6.97
C ALA A 173 18.34 -14.66 -7.50
N MET A 174 17.83 -13.44 -7.77
CA MET A 174 16.66 -13.16 -8.60
C MET A 174 17.13 -12.55 -9.94
N PRO A 175 16.60 -12.97 -11.11
CA PRO A 175 16.99 -12.36 -12.37
C PRO A 175 16.54 -10.90 -12.44
N PRO A 176 17.28 -10.02 -13.14
CA PRO A 176 16.98 -8.60 -13.21
C PRO A 176 15.59 -8.35 -13.83
N PRO A 177 14.89 -7.27 -13.44
CA PRO A 177 13.63 -6.90 -14.07
C PRO A 177 13.85 -6.64 -15.57
N PRO A 178 12.86 -6.96 -16.43
CA PRO A 178 12.98 -6.68 -17.85
C PRO A 178 13.13 -5.18 -18.06
N ALA A 179 14.13 -4.80 -18.85
CA ALA A 179 14.31 -3.44 -19.30
C ALA A 179 13.12 -3.04 -20.20
N GLU A 180 12.45 -1.95 -19.85
CA GLU A 180 11.69 -1.15 -20.82
C GLU A 180 12.63 -0.16 -21.51
#